data_AF-A0A353NH38-F1
#
_entry.id   AF-A0A353NH38-F1
#
_cell.length_a   1.000
_cell.length_b   1.000
_cell.length_c   1.000
_cell.angle_alpha   90.00
_cell.angle_beta   90.00
_cell.angle_gamma   90.00
#
_symmetry.space_group_name_H-M   'P 1'
#
loop_
_entity.id
_entity.type
_entity.pdbx_description
1 polymer ?
#
loop_
_entity_poly.entity_id
_entity_poly.type
_entity_poly.pdbx_seq_one_letter_code
_entity_poly.pdbx_strand_id
1 'polypeptide(L)' 'MRRFYFDPQTRNGDEVSLSDEESHHIVKVLRLSAGEHVELLDGQGAVFRAVIVGTGRR' A
#
# COMPACT_ATOMS: atom_id res chain seq x y z
N MET A 1 8.62 8.78 6.98
CA MET A 1 7.75 7.64 7.34
C MET A 1 6.74 7.48 6.21
N ARG A 2 6.73 6.34 5.50
CA ARG A 2 5.84 6.10 4.35
C ARG A 2 4.76 5.11 4.79
N ARG A 3 3.68 5.66 5.34
CA ARG A 3 2.57 4.94 5.94
C ARG A 3 1.33 5.16 5.10
N PHE A 4 0.67 4.08 4.71
CA PHE A 4 -0.54 4.10 3.89
C PHE A 4 -1.64 3.36 4.61
N TYR A 5 -2.86 3.84 4.47
CA TYR A 5 -4.02 3.15 5.00
C TYR A 5 -4.52 2.14 3.98
N PHE A 6 -4.90 0.97 4.45
CA PHE A 6 -5.57 -0.01 3.64
C PHE A 6 -6.80 -0.52 4.38
N ASP A 7 -7.76 -0.99 3.59
CA ASP A 7 -8.91 -1.68 4.14
C ASP A 7 -8.55 -3.17 4.31
N PRO A 8 -8.65 -3.74 5.52
CA PRO A 8 -8.46 -5.17 5.74
C PRO A 8 -9.34 -6.05 4.85
N GLN A 9 -10.48 -5.53 4.37
CA GLN A 9 -11.38 -6.23 3.46
C GLN A 9 -10.83 -6.33 2.02
N THR A 10 -9.92 -5.44 1.60
CA THR A 10 -9.27 -5.52 0.28
C THR A 10 -8.03 -6.41 0.27
N ARG A 11 -7.69 -6.99 1.43
CA ARG A 11 -6.60 -7.95 1.57
C ARG A 11 -6.99 -9.28 0.94
N ASN A 12 -6.18 -9.74 0.01
CA ASN A 12 -6.31 -11.04 -0.63
C ASN A 12 -5.08 -11.91 -0.31
N GLY A 13 -5.18 -12.69 0.77
CA GLY A 13 -4.05 -13.47 1.30
C GLY A 13 -2.95 -12.56 1.84
N ASP A 14 -1.80 -12.54 1.18
CA ASP A 14 -0.63 -11.72 1.56
C ASP A 14 -0.50 -10.43 0.75
N GLU A 15 -1.36 -10.24 -0.26
CA GLU A 15 -1.40 -9.02 -1.05
C GLU A 15 -2.56 -8.12 -0.62
N VAL A 16 -2.32 -6.81 -0.66
CA VAL A 16 -3.32 -5.79 -0.36
C VAL A 16 -3.39 -4.84 -1.54
N SER A 17 -4.59 -4.64 -2.07
CA SER A 17 -4.84 -3.57 -3.03
C SER A 17 -5.17 -2.28 -2.29
N LEU A 18 -4.36 -1.27 -2.55
CA LEU A 18 -4.61 0.10 -2.10
C LEU A 18 -5.64 0.78 -3.01
N SER A 19 -6.33 1.79 -2.49
CA SER A 19 -7.26 2.61 -3.26
C SER A 19 -6.54 3.36 -4.39
N ASP A 20 -7.29 3.80 -5.41
CA ASP A 20 -6.74 4.59 -6.53
C ASP A 20 -6.02 5.86 -6.02
N GLU A 21 -6.54 6.49 -4.96
CA GLU A 21 -5.97 7.68 -4.33
C GLU A 21 -4.59 7.40 -3.70
N GLU A 22 -4.46 6.36 -2.87
CA GLU A 22 -3.19 5.98 -2.23
C GLU A 22 -2.18 5.51 -3.29
N SER A 23 -2.64 4.72 -4.28
CA SER A 23 -1.82 4.28 -5.40
C SER A 23 -1.29 5.47 -6.22
N HIS A 24 -2.12 6.49 -6.46
CA HIS A 24 -1.71 7.70 -7.14
C HIS A 24 -0.70 8.51 -6.32
N HIS A 25 -0.90 8.60 -5.01
CA HIS A 25 0.03 9.28 -4.12
C HIS A 25 1.39 8.57 -4.11
N ILE A 26 1.40 7.24 -4.02
CA ILE A 26 2.60 6.40 -4.06
C ILE A 26 3.40 6.59 -5.35
N VAL A 27 2.74 6.51 -6.51
CA VAL A 27 3.42 6.53 -7.81
C VAL A 27 3.73 7.95 -8.26
N LYS A 28 2.80 8.90 -8.08
CA LYS A 28 2.93 10.23 -8.68
C LYS A 28 3.58 11.24 -7.74
N VAL A 29 3.27 11.17 -6.46
CA VAL A 29 3.81 12.10 -5.45
C VAL A 29 5.11 11.56 -4.89
N LEU A 30 5.10 10.33 -4.39
CA LEU A 30 6.26 9.71 -3.74
C LEU A 30 7.21 9.02 -4.72
N ARG A 31 6.73 8.70 -5.94
CA ARG A 31 7.50 8.06 -7.02
C ARG A 31 8.16 6.76 -6.59
N LEU A 32 7.47 5.99 -5.75
CA LEU A 32 7.95 4.70 -5.30
C LEU A 32 7.72 3.65 -6.40
N SER A 33 8.62 2.67 -6.42
CA SER A 33 8.61 1.58 -7.39
C SER A 33 8.49 0.23 -6.67
N ALA A 34 8.21 -0.82 -7.43
CA ALA A 34 8.23 -2.17 -6.90
C ALA A 34 9.59 -2.48 -6.24
N GLY A 35 9.57 -3.15 -5.09
CA GLY A 35 10.74 -3.41 -4.25
C GLY A 35 10.96 -2.41 -3.11
N GLU A 36 10.28 -1.27 -3.10
CA GLU A 36 10.36 -0.32 -2.00
C GLU A 36 9.52 -0.78 -0.80
N HIS A 37 10.04 -0.55 0.42
CA HIS A 37 9.35 -0.86 1.67
C HIS A 37 8.39 0.26 2.08
N VAL A 38 7.20 -0.16 2.52
CA VAL A 38 6.14 0.72 3.03
C VAL A 38 5.51 0.15 4.29
N GLU A 39 4.89 1.01 5.09
CA GLU A 39 4.09 0.60 6.24
C GLU A 39 2.60 0.71 5.88
N LEU A 40 1.84 -0.34 6.17
CA LEU A 40 0.40 -0.42 5.97
C LEU A 40 -0.31 -0.35 7.32
N LEU A 41 -1.33 0.50 7.40
CA LEU A 41 -2.15 0.74 8.57
C LEU A 41 -3.56 0.20 8.33
N ASP A 42 -4.06 -0.63 9.24
CA ASP A 42 -5.37 -1.27 9.12
C ASP A 42 -6.54 -0.42 9.66
N GLY A 43 -6.26 0.80 10.13
CA GLY A 43 -7.23 1.69 10.77
C GLY A 43 -7.68 1.26 12.17
N GLN A 44 -7.31 0.06 12.64
CA GLN A 44 -7.60 -0.47 13.97
C GLN A 44 -6.40 -0.32 14.93
N GLY A 45 -5.28 0.19 14.42
CA GLY A 45 -4.07 0.48 15.20
C GLY A 45 -2.92 -0.50 14.96
N ALA A 46 -3.11 -1.49 14.08
CA ALA A 46 -2.02 -2.37 13.69
C ALA A 46 -1.21 -1.76 12.53
N VAL A 47 0.09 -2.02 12.56
CA VAL A 47 1.05 -1.59 11.55
C VAL A 47 1.69 -2.83 10.94
N PHE A 48 1.62 -2.94 9.62
CA PHE A 48 2.21 -4.02 8.85
C PHE A 48 3.33 -3.47 7.98
N ARG A 49 4.44 -4.20 7.86
CA ARG A 49 5.47 -3.88 6.87
C ARG A 49 5.16 -4.63 5.59
N ALA A 50 5.13 -3.90 4.48
CA ALA A 50 4.90 -4.45 3.16
C ALA A 50 5.98 -3.96 2.19
N VAL A 51 6.07 -4.65 1.06
CA VAL A 51 6.86 -4.25 -0.10
C VAL A 51 5.89 -3.98 -1.23
N ILE A 52 6.15 -2.92 -1.99
CA ILE A 52 5.41 -2.68 -3.23
C ILE A 52 5.75 -3.80 -4.21
N VAL A 53 4.77 -4.65 -4.54
CA VAL A 53 4.95 -5.75 -5.50
C VAL A 53 4.66 -5.32 -6.93
N GLY A 54 3.84 -4.28 -7.12
CA GLY A 54 3.49 -3.74 -8.43
C GLY A 54 2.66 -2.47 -8.31
N THR A 55 2.74 -1.62 -9.33
CA THR A 55 2.00 -0.36 -9.41
C THR A 55 1.24 -0.32 -10.74
N GLY A 56 0.06 -0.93 -10.79
CA GLY A 56 -0.75 -1.00 -12.02
C GLY A 56 -2.16 -1.53 -11.74
N ARG A 57 -3.11 -1.21 -12.63
CA ARG A 57 -4.43 -1.87 -12.65
C ARG A 57 -4.22 -3.29 -13.15
N ARG A 58 -4.57 -4.27 -12.33
CA ARG A 58 -4.67 -5.67 -12.72
C ARG A 58 -6.09 -5.97 -13.19
#